data_AF-A0A7W1SRN7-F1
#
_entry.id   AF-A0A7W1SRN7-F1
#
_cell.length_a   1.000
_cell.length_b   1.000
_cell.length_c   1.000
_cell.angle_alpha   90.00
_cell.angle_beta   90.00
_cell.angle_gamma   90.00
#
_symmetry.space_group_name_H-M   'P 1'
#
loop_
_entity.id
_entity.type
_entity.pdbx_description
1 polymer ?
#
loop_
_entity_poly.entity_id
_entity_poly.type
_entity_poly.pdbx_seq_one_letter_code
_entity_poly.pdbx_strand_id
1 'polypeptide(L)' 'MIKFLYRNLLKPALFKFDPELIHDVFVDLGEKFGNSKAGRAFISYLYGYKGKPISITVDGITYKSPVALAAGFDYNGR' A
#
# COMPACT_ATOMS: atom_id res chain seq x y z
N MET A 1 -12.09 12.63 -1.18
CA MET A 1 -12.60 11.91 -2.37
C MET A 1 -12.19 10.43 -2.39
N ILE A 2 -10.88 10.11 -2.42
CA ILE A 2 -10.37 8.73 -2.48
C ILE A 2 -10.93 7.83 -1.35
N LYS A 3 -10.92 8.29 -0.10
CA LYS A 3 -11.49 7.54 1.04
C LYS A 3 -12.99 7.22 0.88
N PHE A 4 -13.76 8.15 0.33
CA PHE A 4 -15.20 7.96 0.10
C PHE A 4 -15.42 6.91 -0.99
N LEU A 5 -14.71 7.03 -2.12
CA LEU A 5 -14.77 6.08 -3.23
C LEU A 5 -14.36 4.67 -2.78
N TYR A 6 -13.26 4.55 -2.04
CA TYR A 6 -12.80 3.29 -1.49
C TYR A 6 -13.85 2.65 -0.57
N ARG A 7 -14.37 3.42 0.40
CA ARG A 7 -15.29 2.87 1.41
C ARG A 7 -16.65 2.49 0.84
N ASN A 8 -17.18 3.27 -0.09
CA ASN A 8 -18.58 3.14 -0.51
C ASN A 8 -18.77 2.43 -1.85
N LEU A 9 -17.74 2.35 -2.70
CA LEU A 9 -17.83 1.70 -4.01
C LEU A 9 -16.83 0.56 -4.15
N LEU A 10 -15.53 0.83 -3.98
CA LEU A 10 -14.50 -0.19 -4.24
C LEU A 10 -14.56 -1.34 -3.22
N LYS A 11 -14.56 -1.03 -1.93
CA LYS A 11 -14.56 -2.04 -0.86
C LYS A 11 -15.78 -2.98 -0.93
N PRO A 12 -17.03 -2.49 -1.05
CA PRO A 12 -18.19 -3.37 -1.20
C PRO A 12 -18.17 -4.21 -2.47
N ALA A 13 -17.58 -3.71 -3.57
CA ALA A 13 -17.43 -4.48 -4.80
C ALA A 13 -16.40 -5.60 -4.63
N LEU A 14 -15.22 -5.28 -4.08
CA LEU A 14 -14.14 -6.25 -3.84
C LEU A 14 -14.54 -7.36 -2.87
N PHE A 15 -15.39 -7.06 -1.89
CA PHE A 15 -15.85 -8.04 -0.89
C PHE A 15 -16.79 -9.11 -1.46
N LYS A 16 -17.19 -9.00 -2.73
CA LYS A 16 -17.98 -10.03 -3.43
C LYS A 16 -17.12 -11.12 -4.06
N PHE A 17 -15.80 -10.95 -4.06
CA PHE A 17 -14.86 -11.89 -4.65
C PHE A 17 -14.16 -12.71 -3.56
N ASP A 18 -13.56 -13.81 -3.97
CA ASP A 18 -12.72 -14.62 -3.09
C ASP A 18 -11.56 -13.77 -2.51
N PRO A 19 -11.31 -13.83 -1.18
CA PRO A 19 -10.32 -12.99 -0.54
C PRO A 19 -8.88 -13.27 -0.97
N GLU A 20 -8.55 -14.53 -1.28
CA GLU A 20 -7.20 -14.92 -1.71
C GLU A 20 -6.97 -14.45 -3.15
N LEU A 21 -7.96 -14.60 -4.02
CA LEU A 21 -7.90 -14.05 -5.39
C LEU A 21 -7.68 -12.54 -5.38
N ILE A 22 -8.45 -11.80 -4.57
CA ILE A 22 -8.28 -10.34 -4.48
C ILE A 22 -6.94 -9.98 -3.87
N HIS A 23 -6.48 -10.74 -2.87
CA HIS A 23 -5.15 -10.55 -2.30
C HIS A 23 -4.05 -10.66 -3.35
N ASP A 24 -4.02 -11.75 -4.12
CA ASP A 24 -3.03 -11.98 -5.17
C ASP A 24 -3.07 -10.89 -6.24
N VAL A 25 -4.27 -10.46 -6.65
CA VAL A 25 -4.43 -9.33 -7.58
C VAL A 25 -3.76 -8.06 -7.04
N PHE A 26 -3.93 -7.75 -5.76
CA PHE A 26 -3.31 -6.55 -5.17
C PHE A 26 -1.79 -6.70 -5.00
N VAL A 27 -1.28 -7.90 -4.71
CA VAL A 27 0.17 -8.18 -4.70
C VAL A 27 0.75 -7.99 -6.10
N ASP A 28 0.13 -8.59 -7.13
CA ASP A 28 0.56 -8.47 -8.53
C ASP A 28 0.53 -7.01 -9.03
N LEU A 29 -0.48 -6.24 -8.64
CA LEU A 29 -0.55 -4.81 -8.95
C LEU A 29 0.58 -4.05 -8.23
N GLY A 30 0.83 -4.37 -6.96
CA GLY A 30 1.94 -3.84 -6.19
C GLY A 30 3.28 -4.03 -6.88
N GLU A 31 3.58 -5.26 -7.29
CA GLU A 31 4.79 -5.64 -8.05
C GLU A 31 4.90 -4.83 -9.36
N LYS A 32 3.82 -4.79 -10.17
CA LYS A 32 3.81 -4.06 -11.45
C LYS A 32 4.09 -2.57 -11.28
N PHE A 33 3.45 -1.91 -10.32
CA PHE A 33 3.67 -0.48 -10.08
C PHE A 33 5.01 -0.20 -9.37
N GLY A 34 5.44 -1.11 -8.49
CA GLY A 34 6.71 -1.02 -7.75
C GLY A 34 7.93 -1.14 -8.64
N ASN A 35 7.87 -1.99 -9.67
CA ASN A 35 8.98 -2.23 -10.60
C ASN A 35 9.27 -1.04 -11.53
N SER A 36 8.35 -0.09 -11.69
CA SER A 36 8.57 1.11 -12.52
C SER A 36 8.79 2.37 -11.69
N LYS A 37 9.69 3.28 -12.15
CA LYS A 37 9.88 4.59 -11.50
C LYS A 37 8.63 5.45 -11.60
N ALA A 38 7.96 5.42 -12.75
CA ALA A 38 6.71 6.15 -12.98
C ALA A 38 5.58 5.64 -12.09
N GLY A 39 5.42 4.31 -11.95
CA GLY A 39 4.42 3.72 -11.07
C GLY A 39 4.64 4.10 -9.61
N ARG A 40 5.88 3.99 -9.11
CA ARG A 40 6.23 4.45 -7.77
C ARG A 40 5.94 5.93 -7.55
N ALA A 41 6.28 6.79 -8.51
CA ALA A 41 5.99 8.22 -8.44
C ALA A 41 4.48 8.51 -8.43
N PHE A 42 3.71 7.78 -9.24
CA PHE A 42 2.25 7.91 -9.30
C PHE A 42 1.58 7.50 -7.98
N ILE A 43 1.95 6.34 -7.42
CA ILE A 43 1.43 5.89 -6.12
C ILE A 43 1.82 6.86 -5.00
N SER A 44 3.07 7.35 -4.99
CA SER A 44 3.54 8.36 -4.03
C SER A 44 2.78 9.69 -4.16
N TYR A 45 2.43 10.11 -5.38
CA TYR A 45 1.63 11.31 -5.59
C TYR A 45 0.22 11.20 -4.99
N LEU A 46 -0.41 10.03 -5.14
CA LEU A 46 -1.77 9.77 -4.65
C LEU A 46 -1.84 9.53 -3.13
N TYR A 47 -0.89 8.76 -2.59
CA TYR A 47 -0.97 8.23 -1.22
C TYR A 47 0.20 8.66 -0.31
N GLY A 48 1.21 9.33 -0.86
CA GLY A 48 2.36 9.80 -0.10
C GLY A 48 1.95 10.79 0.98
N TYR A 49 2.53 10.60 2.18
CA TYR A 49 2.30 11.48 3.32
C TYR A 49 2.95 12.85 3.09
N LYS A 50 2.16 13.92 3.26
CA LYS A 50 2.57 15.32 3.01
C LYS A 50 2.68 16.18 4.28
N GLY A 51 2.59 15.56 5.47
CA GLY A 51 2.66 16.27 6.74
C GLY A 51 4.08 16.52 7.22
N LYS A 52 4.22 16.94 8.48
CA LYS A 52 5.52 17.13 9.14
C LYS A 52 6.29 15.80 9.21
N PRO A 53 7.63 15.79 9.13
CA PRO A 53 8.40 14.56 9.29
C PRO A 53 8.01 13.81 10.59
N ILE A 54 7.69 12.53 10.44
CA ILE A 54 7.28 11.62 11.53
C ILE A 54 8.26 10.44 11.64
N SER A 55 9.55 10.70 11.42
CA SER A 55 10.55 9.65 11.47
C SER A 55 10.74 9.12 12.89
N ILE A 56 10.99 7.82 13.02
CA ILE A 56 11.30 7.16 14.29
C ILE A 56 12.56 6.30 14.14
N THR A 57 13.32 6.12 15.21
CA THR A 57 14.46 5.21 15.25
C THR A 57 14.15 4.06 16.19
N VAL A 58 14.30 2.82 15.71
CA VAL A 58 14.13 1.59 16.48
C VAL A 58 15.35 0.71 16.23
N ASP A 59 15.98 0.23 17.30
CA ASP A 59 17.18 -0.63 17.22
C ASP A 59 18.30 -0.08 16.31
N GLY A 60 18.46 1.25 16.29
CA GLY A 60 19.45 1.95 15.46
C GLY A 60 19.06 2.18 14.00
N ILE A 61 17.88 1.71 13.55
CA ILE A 61 17.36 1.94 12.20
C ILE A 61 16.36 3.09 12.21
N THR A 62 16.57 4.07 11.33
CA THR A 62 15.65 5.22 11.17
C THR A 62 14.62 4.95 10.08
N TYR A 63 13.35 4.86 10.48
CA TYR A 63 12.19 4.73 9.60
C TYR A 63 11.60 6.11 9.32
N LYS A 64 11.16 6.34 8.07
CA LYS A 64 10.53 7.62 7.67
C LYS A 64 9.14 7.85 8.28
N SER A 65 8.51 6.79 8.77
CA SER A 65 7.15 6.76 9.31
C SER A 65 7.08 5.66 10.39
N PRO A 66 6.27 5.82 11.44
CA PRO A 66 6.01 4.78 12.42
C PRO A 66 5.02 3.72 11.89
N VAL A 67 4.44 3.93 10.70
CA VAL A 67 3.49 3.01 10.07
C VAL A 67 4.24 2.14 9.07
N ALA A 68 4.18 0.82 9.28
CA ALA A 68 4.78 -0.19 8.42
C ALA A 68 3.74 -1.24 7.99
N LEU A 69 4.07 -2.00 6.94
CA LEU A 69 3.28 -3.15 6.50
C LEU A 69 3.69 -4.37 7.34
N ALA A 70 2.71 -5.05 7.92
CA ALA A 70 2.96 -6.24 8.73
C ALA A 70 3.38 -7.43 7.86
N ALA A 71 4.10 -8.38 8.47
CA ALA A 71 4.44 -9.65 7.83
C ALA A 71 3.18 -10.44 7.43
N GLY A 72 3.31 -11.28 6.41
CA GLY A 72 2.22 -12.10 5.88
C GLY A 72 1.34 -11.39 4.85
N PHE A 73 1.46 -10.06 4.66
CA PHE A 73 0.80 -9.40 3.53
C PHE A 73 1.52 -9.69 2.21
N ASP A 74 2.84 -9.58 2.16
CA ASP A 74 3.64 -10.01 1.01
C ASP A 74 4.63 -11.04 1.51
N TYR A 75 4.19 -12.30 1.51
CA TYR A 75 4.97 -13.41 2.03
C TYR A 75 6.21 -13.70 1.18
N ASN A 76 6.13 -13.43 -0.13
CA ASN A 76 7.16 -13.79 -1.10
C ASN A 76 8.10 -12.61 -1.44
N GLY A 77 7.80 -11.39 -1.00
CA GLY A 77 8.64 -10.21 -1.23
C GLY A 77 8.65 -9.80 -2.71
N ARG A 78 7.47 -9.77 -3.34
CA ARG A 78 7.29 -9.59 -4.79
C ARG A 78 7.28 -8.13 -5.23
#